data_AF-A0A183D4T7-F1
#
_entry.id   AF-A0A183D4T7-F1
#
_cell.length_a   1.000
_cell.length_b   1.000
_cell.length_c   1.000
_cell.angle_alpha   90.00
_cell.angle_beta   90.00
_cell.angle_gamma   90.00
#
_symmetry.space_group_name_H-M   'P 1'
#
loop_
_entity.id
_entity.type
_entity.pdbx_description
1 polymer ?
#
loop_
_entity_poly.entity_id
_entity_poly.type
_entity_poly.pdbx_seq_one_letter_code
_entity_poly.pdbx_strand_id
1 'polypeptide(L)'
;MTMFPHTDDNTFLGFVVEMHPVNENVSRRNATLVYGKAAYMWNGSRPLIETVQKFTEIHATVGDTCKNCYLSDFDKLLIKNHGILPTARLHSLMRRVKIFLGLGFPLEGPAPLEAIASGAVFINPSFRPAKSRKTYDFFREKPTLRELTSQNPYAETFIGRPHVITVDIANLSLVEEAVQEALHSKVFLWHLFQLSQITSSSTSPPHPAFPPFALPPVRTWILFSQKFAFADKNFGETS
;
A
#
# COMPACT_ATOMS: atom_id res chain seq x y z
N MET A 1 10.03 -0.70 19.70
CA MET A 1 9.35 0.28 18.83
C MET A 1 9.04 -0.38 17.48
N THR A 2 7.84 -0.23 16.93
CA THR A 2 7.41 -0.90 15.68
C THR A 2 7.08 0.10 14.56
N MET A 3 7.22 -0.35 13.32
CA MET A 3 6.92 0.45 12.11
C MET A 3 5.42 0.60 11.84
N PHE A 4 4.62 -0.40 12.22
CA PHE A 4 3.15 -0.40 12.15
C PHE A 4 2.57 -0.76 13.53
N PRO A 5 1.33 -0.33 13.84
CA PRO A 5 0.68 -0.65 15.10
C PRO A 5 0.09 -2.07 15.06
N HIS A 6 0.96 -3.08 14.97
CA HIS A 6 0.58 -4.49 14.79
C HIS A 6 0.84 -5.37 16.02
N THR A 7 1.39 -4.81 17.10
CA THR A 7 1.68 -5.52 18.35
C THR A 7 1.45 -4.58 19.53
N ASP A 8 0.50 -4.93 20.40
CA ASP A 8 0.13 -4.09 21.56
C ASP A 8 1.25 -4.02 22.62
N ASP A 9 2.10 -5.07 22.70
CA ASP A 9 3.26 -5.13 23.60
C ASP A 9 4.40 -4.17 23.21
N ASN A 10 4.28 -3.47 22.08
CA ASN A 10 5.31 -2.56 21.60
C ASN A 10 4.75 -1.16 21.34
N THR A 11 5.53 -0.14 21.69
CA THR A 11 5.22 1.24 21.28
C THR A 11 5.32 1.39 19.76
N PHE A 12 4.24 1.88 19.16
CA PHE A 12 4.20 2.27 17.76
C PHE A 12 5.04 3.54 17.53
N LEU A 13 6.07 3.45 16.68
CA LEU A 13 6.88 4.61 16.29
C LEU A 13 6.34 5.26 15.01
N GLY A 14 5.94 4.44 14.03
CA GLY A 14 5.45 4.92 12.75
C GLY A 14 6.53 5.53 11.85
N PHE A 15 6.07 6.17 10.78
CA PHE A 15 6.87 6.88 9.80
C PHE A 15 5.98 7.85 9.02
N VAL A 16 6.58 8.87 8.40
CA VAL A 16 5.83 9.79 7.54
C VAL A 16 5.74 9.21 6.13
N VAL A 17 4.53 9.18 5.57
CA VAL A 17 4.34 8.88 4.15
C VAL A 17 4.64 10.13 3.35
N GLU A 18 5.76 10.12 2.64
CA GLU A 18 6.22 11.28 1.89
C GLU A 18 5.35 11.51 0.65
N MET A 19 4.78 12.71 0.53
CA MET A 19 4.07 13.14 -0.67
C MET A 19 4.82 14.30 -1.30
N HIS A 20 5.42 14.06 -2.47
CA HIS A 20 6.09 15.10 -3.22
C HIS A 20 5.04 15.90 -4.00
N PRO A 21 4.87 17.22 -3.83
CA PRO A 21 3.97 18.00 -4.68
C PRO A 21 4.47 17.93 -6.13
N VAL A 22 3.59 17.58 -7.06
CA VAL A 22 3.86 17.68 -8.50
C VAL A 22 2.73 18.52 -9.07
N ASN A 23 3.07 19.65 -9.69
CA ASN A 23 2.15 20.66 -10.26
C ASN A 23 1.39 20.18 -11.51
N GLU A 24 1.11 18.88 -11.62
CA GLU A 24 0.46 18.32 -12.80
C GLU A 24 -0.93 17.83 -12.42
N ASN A 25 -1.93 18.30 -13.17
CA ASN A 25 -3.28 17.74 -13.15
C ASN A 25 -3.23 16.39 -13.91
N VAL A 26 -2.66 15.37 -13.26
CA VAL A 26 -2.34 14.09 -13.91
C VAL A 26 -3.60 13.24 -14.04
N SER A 27 -4.05 13.06 -15.28
CA SER A 27 -5.01 11.99 -15.59
C SER A 27 -4.36 10.62 -15.37
N ARG A 28 -5.01 9.78 -14.54
CA ARG A 28 -4.57 8.41 -14.28
C ARG A 28 -4.80 7.53 -15.50
N ARG A 29 -3.77 6.81 -15.92
CA ARG A 29 -3.82 5.82 -16.99
C ARG A 29 -4.29 4.48 -16.44
N ASN A 30 -4.92 3.65 -17.28
CA ASN A 30 -5.20 2.25 -16.98
C ASN A 30 -3.89 1.44 -17.03
N ALA A 31 -3.02 1.70 -16.05
CA ALA A 31 -1.72 1.11 -15.88
C ALA A 31 -1.57 0.58 -14.45
N THR A 32 -0.78 -0.48 -14.33
CA THR A 32 -0.44 -1.16 -13.08
C THR A 32 1.06 -1.02 -12.82
N LEU A 33 1.43 -0.50 -11.65
CA LEU A 33 2.81 -0.56 -11.16
C LEU A 33 2.95 -1.75 -10.22
N VAL A 34 3.90 -2.63 -10.51
CA VAL A 34 4.14 -3.83 -9.71
C VAL A 34 5.09 -3.54 -8.56
N TYR A 35 4.72 -4.02 -7.37
CA TYR A 35 5.50 -3.89 -6.15
C TYR A 35 6.52 -5.03 -6.03
N GLY A 36 7.71 -4.81 -6.58
CA GLY A 36 8.85 -5.70 -6.45
C GLY A 36 10.09 -5.09 -7.11
N LYS A 37 11.08 -4.68 -6.31
CA LYS A 37 12.27 -3.95 -6.81
C LYS A 37 13.43 -4.87 -7.19
N ALA A 38 13.35 -6.16 -6.86
CA ALA A 38 14.36 -7.15 -7.14
C ALA A 38 13.78 -8.34 -7.91
N ALA A 39 14.56 -8.95 -8.80
CA ALA A 39 14.14 -10.01 -9.72
C ALA A 39 13.56 -11.23 -8.97
N TYR A 40 14.16 -11.61 -7.84
CA TYR A 40 13.66 -12.74 -7.05
C TYR A 40 12.24 -12.54 -6.50
N MET A 41 11.79 -11.28 -6.34
CA MET A 41 10.43 -10.98 -5.86
C MET A 41 9.35 -11.31 -6.89
N TRP A 42 9.75 -11.47 -8.16
CA TRP A 42 8.88 -11.80 -9.29
C TRP A 42 8.85 -13.31 -9.59
N ASN A 43 9.60 -14.12 -8.84
CA ASN A 43 9.64 -15.55 -9.07
C ASN A 43 8.25 -16.17 -8.86
N GLY A 44 7.78 -16.94 -9.84
CA GLY A 44 6.46 -17.55 -9.84
C GLY A 44 5.29 -16.60 -10.09
N SER A 45 5.52 -15.30 -10.32
CA SER A 45 4.45 -14.32 -10.55
C SER A 45 3.97 -14.24 -12.00
N ARG A 46 4.52 -15.05 -12.91
CA ARG A 46 4.19 -15.01 -14.35
C ARG A 46 2.68 -15.11 -14.64
N PRO A 47 1.93 -16.10 -14.11
CA PRO A 47 0.50 -16.21 -14.40
C PRO A 47 -0.29 -15.00 -13.89
N LEU A 48 0.12 -14.44 -12.75
CA LEU A 48 -0.48 -13.23 -12.19
C LEU A 48 -0.28 -12.04 -13.13
N ILE A 49 0.95 -11.80 -13.58
CA ILE A 49 1.24 -10.67 -14.49
C ILE A 49 0.54 -10.85 -15.84
N GLU A 50 0.51 -12.07 -16.39
CA GLU A 50 -0.24 -12.40 -17.61
C GLU A 50 -1.72 -12.05 -17.47
N THR A 51 -2.34 -12.40 -16.34
CA THR A 51 -3.73 -12.07 -16.05
C THR A 51 -3.98 -10.56 -15.98
N VAL A 52 -3.14 -9.81 -15.26
CA VAL A 52 -3.31 -8.36 -15.09
C VAL A 52 -3.03 -7.59 -16.38
N GLN A 53 -2.11 -8.08 -17.20
CA GLN A 53 -1.73 -7.47 -18.48
C GLN A 53 -2.86 -7.46 -19.51
N LYS A 54 -3.86 -8.34 -19.38
CA LYS A 54 -5.09 -8.32 -20.21
C LYS A 54 -5.87 -7.01 -20.06
N PHE A 55 -5.76 -6.34 -18.91
CA PHE A 55 -6.57 -5.17 -18.56
C PHE A 55 -5.79 -3.85 -18.52
N THR A 56 -4.47 -3.92 -18.28
CA THR A 56 -3.65 -2.73 -18.01
C THR A 56 -2.23 -2.83 -18.56
N GLU A 57 -1.63 -1.69 -18.86
CA GLU A 57 -0.18 -1.64 -19.10
C GLU A 57 0.59 -1.96 -17.82
N ILE A 58 1.59 -2.85 -17.90
CA ILE A 58 2.39 -3.23 -16.74
C ILE A 58 3.68 -2.40 -16.67
N HIS A 59 3.89 -1.77 -15.52
CA HIS A 59 5.07 -0.99 -15.18
C HIS A 59 5.83 -1.66 -14.04
N ALA A 60 7.16 -1.56 -14.06
CA ALA A 60 8.03 -2.12 -13.04
C ALA A 60 9.20 -1.17 -12.72
N THR A 61 9.82 -1.35 -11.55
CA THR A 61 11.03 -0.60 -11.12
C THR A 61 12.07 -1.58 -10.59
N VAL A 62 12.42 -2.59 -11.39
CA VAL A 62 13.36 -3.67 -11.00
C VAL A 62 14.78 -3.19 -11.26
N GLY A 63 15.64 -3.25 -10.25
CA GLY A 63 17.01 -2.73 -10.31
C GLY A 63 18.07 -3.74 -10.75
N ASP A 64 17.91 -4.99 -10.34
CA ASP A 64 18.83 -6.10 -10.63
C ASP A 64 18.45 -6.78 -11.95
N THR A 65 18.63 -6.06 -13.05
CA THR A 65 18.39 -6.62 -14.37
C THR A 65 19.56 -7.51 -14.80
N CYS A 66 19.64 -8.74 -14.31
CA CYS A 66 20.44 -9.72 -15.03
C CYS A 66 19.74 -9.95 -16.38
N LYS A 67 20.31 -9.38 -17.46
CA LYS A 67 19.66 -9.28 -18.79
C LYS A 67 19.09 -10.61 -19.32
N ASN A 68 19.54 -11.75 -18.79
CA ASN A 68 19.18 -13.08 -19.28
C ASN A 68 18.45 -14.00 -18.27
N CYS A 69 18.18 -13.60 -17.02
CA CYS A 69 17.59 -14.52 -16.03
C CYS A 69 16.19 -14.18 -15.51
N TYR A 70 15.75 -12.92 -15.59
CA TYR A 70 14.36 -12.57 -15.26
C TYR A 70 13.52 -12.32 -16.51
N LEU A 71 14.10 -11.75 -17.57
CA LEU A 71 13.35 -11.47 -18.80
C LEU A 71 12.92 -12.75 -19.51
N SER A 72 13.69 -13.83 -19.47
CA SER A 72 13.34 -15.10 -20.13
C SER A 72 11.96 -15.63 -19.73
N ASP A 73 11.60 -15.51 -18.45
CA ASP A 73 10.31 -15.93 -17.93
C ASP A 73 9.17 -14.97 -18.28
N PHE A 74 9.50 -13.78 -18.77
CA PHE A 74 8.56 -12.72 -19.13
C PHE A 74 8.73 -12.22 -20.57
N ASP A 75 9.49 -12.91 -21.43
CA ASP A 75 9.87 -12.44 -22.78
C ASP A 75 8.67 -12.17 -23.71
N LYS A 76 7.54 -12.81 -23.42
CA LYS A 76 6.28 -12.62 -24.15
C LYS A 76 5.41 -11.50 -23.58
N LEU A 77 5.76 -10.97 -22.41
CA LEU A 77 4.98 -9.94 -21.71
C LEU A 77 5.59 -8.55 -21.96
N LEU A 78 4.70 -7.61 -22.28
CA LEU A 78 5.05 -6.21 -22.45
C LEU A 78 5.14 -5.50 -21.09
N ILE A 79 6.23 -5.72 -20.37
CA ILE A 79 6.52 -5.05 -19.09
C ILE A 79 7.43 -3.82 -19.33
N LYS A 80 6.92 -2.62 -19.03
CA LYS A 80 7.70 -1.37 -19.08
C LYS A 80 8.52 -1.23 -17.79
N ASN A 81 9.75 -1.74 -17.78
CA ASN A 81 10.65 -1.57 -16.63
C ASN A 81 11.35 -0.19 -16.68
N HIS A 82 11.23 0.57 -15.60
CA HIS A 82 11.82 1.91 -15.44
C HIS A 82 13.17 1.88 -14.70
N GLY A 83 13.62 0.70 -14.26
CA GLY A 83 14.81 0.57 -13.41
C GLY A 83 14.60 1.16 -12.02
N ILE A 84 15.70 1.42 -11.31
CA ILE A 84 15.65 2.13 -10.02
C ILE A 84 15.35 3.60 -10.29
N LEU A 85 14.20 4.06 -9.81
CA LEU A 85 13.79 5.47 -9.92
C LEU A 85 14.11 6.25 -8.65
N PRO A 86 14.54 7.53 -8.77
CA PRO A 86 14.52 8.47 -7.66
C PRO A 86 13.10 8.65 -7.08
N THR A 87 12.98 8.95 -5.78
CA THR A 87 11.69 9.06 -5.07
C THR A 87 10.68 9.96 -5.78
N ALA A 88 11.08 11.16 -6.21
CA ALA A 88 10.20 12.08 -6.93
C ALA A 88 9.64 11.49 -8.24
N ARG A 89 10.44 10.72 -8.98
CA ARG A 89 10.01 10.03 -10.21
C ARG A 89 9.12 8.83 -9.90
N LEU A 90 9.41 8.10 -8.83
CA LEU A 90 8.54 7.02 -8.34
C LEU A 90 7.15 7.56 -7.97
N HIS A 91 7.06 8.66 -7.23
CA HIS A 91 5.78 9.27 -6.86
C HIS A 91 5.05 9.87 -8.07
N SER A 92 5.77 10.39 -9.06
CA SER A 92 5.18 10.79 -10.35
C SER A 92 4.58 9.59 -11.08
N LEU A 93 5.26 8.44 -11.08
CA LEU A 93 4.76 7.20 -11.66
C LEU A 93 3.53 6.66 -10.89
N MET A 94 3.59 6.60 -9.56
CA MET A 94 2.48 6.16 -8.70
C MET A 94 1.21 6.99 -8.90
N ARG A 95 1.34 8.31 -9.14
CA ARG A 95 0.19 9.16 -9.48
C ARG A 95 -0.41 8.91 -10.86
N ARG A 96 0.38 8.36 -11.79
CA ARG A 96 -0.05 8.10 -13.18
C ARG A 96 -0.72 6.74 -13.33
N VAL A 97 -0.42 5.78 -12.46
CA VAL A 97 -1.03 4.44 -12.48
C VAL A 97 -2.34 4.42 -11.71
N LYS A 98 -3.22 3.48 -12.06
CA LYS A 98 -4.45 3.20 -11.30
C LYS A 98 -4.23 2.14 -10.24
N ILE A 99 -3.38 1.16 -10.53
CA ILE A 99 -3.20 -0.01 -9.68
C ILE A 99 -1.76 -0.08 -9.21
N PHE A 100 -1.58 -0.36 -7.92
CA PHE A 100 -0.33 -0.82 -7.34
C PHE A 100 -0.49 -2.29 -6.96
N LEU A 101 0.28 -3.19 -7.58
CA LEU A 101 0.07 -4.64 -7.46
C LEU A 101 1.11 -5.28 -6.54
N GLY A 102 0.68 -5.87 -5.43
CA GLY A 102 1.53 -6.68 -4.58
C GLY A 102 1.84 -8.06 -5.16
N LEU A 103 3.06 -8.54 -4.96
CA LEU A 103 3.50 -9.90 -5.33
C LEU A 103 3.57 -10.87 -4.14
N GLY A 104 3.25 -10.41 -2.94
CA GLY A 104 3.30 -11.20 -1.70
C GLY A 104 4.63 -11.06 -0.94
N PHE A 105 5.59 -10.33 -1.50
CA PHE A 105 6.83 -9.88 -0.87
C PHE A 105 7.31 -8.58 -1.55
N PRO A 106 7.92 -7.62 -0.84
CA PRO A 106 8.23 -7.60 0.60
C PRO A 106 6.99 -7.41 1.48
N LEU A 107 7.10 -7.87 2.74
CA LEU A 107 6.03 -7.82 3.74
C LEU A 107 6.09 -6.51 4.51
N GLU A 108 4.93 -5.87 4.73
CA GLU A 108 4.79 -4.65 5.54
C GLU A 108 5.78 -3.54 5.17
N GLY A 109 5.94 -3.27 3.88
CA GLY A 109 6.71 -2.12 3.43
C GLY A 109 5.90 -0.81 3.43
N PRO A 110 6.58 0.34 3.28
CA PRO A 110 5.93 1.66 3.23
C PRO A 110 5.31 1.96 1.86
N ALA A 111 5.85 1.38 0.78
CA ALA A 111 5.46 1.69 -0.60
C ALA A 111 3.96 1.53 -0.92
N PRO A 112 3.22 0.53 -0.38
CA PRO A 112 1.77 0.48 -0.53
C PRO A 112 1.07 1.73 0.00
N LEU A 113 1.52 2.31 1.13
CA LEU A 113 0.92 3.54 1.67
C LEU A 113 1.24 4.76 0.80
N GLU A 114 2.45 4.86 0.25
CA GLU A 114 2.84 5.91 -0.71
C GLU A 114 1.99 5.84 -1.99
N ALA A 115 1.71 4.64 -2.48
CA ALA A 115 0.86 4.41 -3.64
C ALA A 115 -0.59 4.78 -3.37
N ILE A 116 -1.14 4.39 -2.21
CA ILE A 116 -2.50 4.74 -1.76
C ILE A 116 -2.62 6.26 -1.58
N ALA A 117 -1.63 6.91 -0.97
CA ALA A 117 -1.59 8.36 -0.80
C ALA A 117 -1.52 9.08 -2.17
N SER A 118 -0.85 8.48 -3.15
CA SER A 118 -0.84 8.93 -4.55
C SER A 118 -2.17 8.66 -5.30
N GLY A 119 -3.11 7.97 -4.64
CA GLY A 119 -4.45 7.62 -5.12
C GLY A 119 -4.49 6.44 -6.09
N ALA A 120 -3.49 5.57 -6.07
CA ALA A 120 -3.58 4.25 -6.69
C ALA A 120 -4.33 3.28 -5.76
N VAL A 121 -5.06 2.32 -6.35
CA VAL A 121 -5.64 1.20 -5.61
C VAL A 121 -4.56 0.15 -5.39
N PHE A 122 -4.36 -0.28 -4.15
CA PHE A 122 -3.43 -1.35 -3.82
C PHE A 122 -4.13 -2.71 -3.86
N ILE A 123 -3.71 -3.58 -4.78
CA ILE A 123 -4.11 -5.00 -4.77
C ILE A 123 -3.15 -5.72 -3.83
N ASN A 124 -3.67 -6.13 -2.68
CA ASN A 124 -2.93 -6.68 -1.55
C ASN A 124 -3.06 -8.22 -1.51
N PRO A 125 -1.98 -8.98 -1.73
CA PRO A 125 -2.03 -10.44 -1.64
C PRO A 125 -2.41 -10.92 -0.25
N SER A 126 -3.46 -11.74 -0.17
CA SER A 126 -3.85 -12.45 1.04
C SER A 126 -3.03 -13.73 1.22
N PHE A 127 -2.85 -14.17 2.46
CA PHE A 127 -2.10 -15.37 2.81
C PHE A 127 -3.01 -16.35 3.54
N ARG A 128 -3.23 -17.52 2.92
CA ARG A 128 -3.97 -18.65 3.49
C ARG A 128 -3.16 -19.94 3.24
N PRO A 129 -2.52 -20.53 4.26
CA PRO A 129 -2.48 -20.09 5.66
C PRO A 129 -1.73 -18.76 5.85
N ALA A 130 -1.97 -18.10 6.99
CA ALA A 130 -1.25 -16.87 7.34
C ALA A 130 0.25 -17.13 7.48
N LYS A 131 1.07 -16.13 7.12
CA LYS A 131 2.54 -16.22 7.22
C LYS A 131 2.99 -15.88 8.63
N SER A 132 3.70 -16.78 9.28
CA SER A 132 4.31 -16.60 10.60
C SER A 132 5.64 -17.33 10.65
N ARG A 133 6.34 -17.33 11.79
CA ARG A 133 7.60 -18.10 11.92
C ARG A 133 7.43 -19.60 11.69
N LYS A 134 6.20 -20.12 11.89
CA LYS A 134 5.88 -21.54 11.73
C LYS A 134 5.66 -21.92 10.27
N THR A 135 5.23 -20.97 9.45
CA THR A 135 4.75 -21.22 8.08
C THR A 135 5.59 -20.55 7.00
N TYR A 136 6.51 -19.65 7.38
CA TYR A 136 7.30 -18.88 6.42
C TYR A 136 8.73 -18.59 6.90
N ASP A 137 9.71 -19.02 6.12
CA ASP A 137 11.14 -19.01 6.47
C ASP A 137 11.69 -17.63 6.79
N PHE A 138 11.20 -16.58 6.13
CA PHE A 138 11.60 -15.20 6.41
C PHE A 138 11.34 -14.78 7.87
N PHE A 139 10.38 -15.43 8.54
CA PHE A 139 10.02 -15.16 9.91
C PHE A 139 10.67 -16.09 10.93
N ARG A 140 11.37 -17.15 10.51
CA ARG A 140 11.82 -18.24 11.39
C ARG A 140 12.53 -17.75 12.66
N GLU A 141 13.46 -16.82 12.51
CA GLU A 141 14.28 -16.29 13.62
C GLU A 141 13.74 -15.00 14.26
N LYS A 142 12.59 -14.47 13.80
CA LYS A 142 12.07 -13.21 14.36
C LYS A 142 11.51 -13.43 15.76
N PRO A 143 11.63 -12.49 16.71
CA PRO A 143 11.12 -12.67 18.08
C PRO A 143 9.61 -12.35 18.19
N THR A 144 8.77 -12.94 17.35
CA THR A 144 7.30 -12.74 17.39
C THR A 144 6.54 -13.95 16.88
N LEU A 145 5.39 -14.26 17.49
CA LEU A 145 4.46 -15.30 17.00
C LEU A 145 3.35 -14.74 16.11
N ARG A 146 3.41 -13.45 15.78
CA ARG A 146 2.39 -12.78 14.97
C ARG A 146 2.27 -13.45 13.59
N GLU A 147 1.03 -13.56 13.14
CA GLU A 147 0.68 -14.07 11.83
C GLU A 147 0.26 -12.92 10.92
N LEU A 148 0.75 -12.93 9.68
CA LEU A 148 0.36 -11.98 8.65
C LEU A 148 -0.68 -12.64 7.75
N THR A 149 -1.88 -12.05 7.74
CA THR A 149 -3.02 -12.46 6.89
C THR A 149 -2.90 -11.98 5.45
N SER A 150 -2.04 -10.99 5.19
CA SER A 150 -1.79 -10.43 3.87
C SER A 150 -0.41 -9.77 3.78
N GLN A 151 -0.02 -9.32 2.57
CA GLN A 151 1.26 -8.67 2.34
C GLN A 151 1.42 -7.39 3.18
N ASN A 152 0.33 -6.64 3.38
CA ASN A 152 0.29 -5.49 4.28
C ASN A 152 -0.98 -5.52 5.14
N PRO A 153 -0.96 -6.17 6.33
CA PRO A 153 -2.14 -6.29 7.20
C PRO A 153 -2.64 -4.95 7.74
N TYR A 154 -1.76 -3.95 7.87
CA TYR A 154 -2.17 -2.60 8.23
C TYR A 154 -3.07 -1.98 7.15
N ALA A 155 -2.64 -2.06 5.89
CA ALA A 155 -3.42 -1.58 4.75
C ALA A 155 -4.74 -2.36 4.59
N GLU A 156 -4.72 -3.67 4.83
CA GLU A 156 -5.93 -4.50 4.87
C GLU A 156 -6.94 -4.04 5.94
N THR A 157 -6.48 -3.85 7.17
CA THR A 157 -7.35 -3.68 8.34
C THR A 157 -7.81 -2.23 8.53
N PHE A 158 -6.92 -1.27 8.32
CA PHE A 158 -7.16 0.14 8.68
C PHE A 158 -7.48 1.03 7.47
N ILE A 159 -7.29 0.54 6.25
CA ILE A 159 -7.63 1.28 5.02
C ILE A 159 -8.76 0.56 4.30
N GLY A 160 -8.54 -0.69 3.89
CA GLY A 160 -9.54 -1.51 3.22
C GLY A 160 -10.05 -0.92 1.91
N ARG A 161 -11.16 -1.46 1.41
CA ARG A 161 -11.79 -1.02 0.15
C ARG A 161 -12.36 0.41 0.28
N PRO A 162 -12.34 1.22 -0.80
CA PRO A 162 -11.92 0.87 -2.17
C PRO A 162 -10.41 1.03 -2.42
N HIS A 163 -9.64 1.56 -1.47
CA HIS A 163 -8.22 1.87 -1.65
C HIS A 163 -7.33 0.62 -1.62
N VAL A 164 -7.76 -0.41 -0.89
CA VAL A 164 -7.04 -1.68 -0.74
C VAL A 164 -7.99 -2.82 -1.04
N ILE A 165 -7.65 -3.63 -2.04
CA ILE A 165 -8.37 -4.85 -2.39
C ILE A 165 -7.49 -6.03 -2.00
N THR A 166 -7.81 -6.66 -0.86
CA THR A 166 -7.11 -7.86 -0.40
C THR A 166 -7.67 -9.09 -1.09
N VAL A 167 -6.82 -9.85 -1.79
CA VAL A 167 -7.24 -10.98 -2.64
C VAL A 167 -6.21 -12.12 -2.63
N ASP A 168 -6.68 -13.35 -2.79
CA ASP A 168 -5.80 -14.49 -3.05
C ASP A 168 -5.29 -14.45 -4.50
N ILE A 169 -4.02 -14.08 -4.67
CA ILE A 169 -3.40 -13.94 -5.98
C ILE A 169 -3.10 -15.27 -6.67
N ALA A 170 -3.21 -16.41 -5.97
CA ALA A 170 -3.15 -17.73 -6.59
C ALA A 170 -4.44 -18.05 -7.36
N ASN A 171 -5.57 -17.44 -6.96
CA ASN A 171 -6.84 -17.57 -7.66
C ASN A 171 -6.98 -16.46 -8.72
N LEU A 172 -6.61 -16.78 -9.96
CA LEU A 172 -6.59 -15.81 -11.05
C LEU A 172 -7.98 -15.21 -11.36
N SER A 173 -9.08 -15.92 -11.11
CA SER A 173 -10.43 -15.36 -11.29
C SER A 173 -10.67 -14.19 -10.34
N LEU A 174 -10.29 -14.33 -9.07
CA LEU A 174 -10.42 -13.26 -8.08
C LEU A 174 -9.48 -12.08 -8.41
N VAL A 175 -8.33 -12.35 -9.02
CA VAL A 175 -7.44 -11.29 -9.53
C VAL A 175 -8.12 -10.50 -10.64
N GLU A 176 -8.75 -11.15 -11.62
CA GLU A 176 -9.46 -10.47 -12.70
C GLU A 176 -10.57 -9.56 -12.16
N GLU A 177 -11.37 -10.08 -11.22
CA GLU A 177 -12.40 -9.31 -10.52
C GLU A 177 -11.81 -8.11 -9.77
N ALA A 178 -10.73 -8.31 -9.01
CA ALA A 178 -10.05 -7.25 -8.26
C ALA A 178 -9.48 -6.15 -9.17
N VAL A 179 -8.91 -6.52 -10.32
CA VAL A 179 -8.39 -5.56 -11.31
C VAL A 179 -9.53 -4.75 -11.92
N GLN A 180 -10.63 -5.41 -12.32
CA GLN A 180 -11.79 -4.72 -12.86
C GLN A 180 -12.41 -3.77 -11.82
N GLU A 181 -12.54 -4.21 -10.57
CA GLU A 181 -13.02 -3.37 -9.47
C GLU A 181 -12.09 -2.15 -9.27
N ALA A 182 -10.78 -2.36 -9.24
CA ALA A 182 -9.80 -1.29 -9.09
C ALA A 182 -9.87 -0.27 -10.22
N LEU A 183 -10.10 -0.71 -11.46
CA LEU A 183 -10.20 0.16 -12.64
C LEU A 183 -11.43 1.07 -12.63
N HIS A 184 -12.54 0.60 -12.04
CA HIS A 184 -13.80 1.34 -11.91
C HIS A 184 -13.93 2.11 -10.59
N SER A 185 -13.06 1.83 -9.62
CA SER A 185 -13.09 2.47 -8.31
C SER A 185 -12.80 3.97 -8.38
N LYS A 186 -13.65 4.77 -7.74
CA LYS A 186 -13.38 6.19 -7.46
C LYS A 186 -12.63 6.30 -6.15
N VAL A 187 -11.29 6.36 -6.25
CA VAL A 187 -10.40 6.52 -5.10
C VAL A 187 -10.24 8.01 -4.78
N PHE A 188 -10.49 8.38 -3.52
CA PHE A 188 -10.18 9.72 -3.01
C PHE A 188 -8.72 9.74 -2.52
N LEU A 189 -8.04 10.89 -2.67
CA LEU A 189 -6.70 11.10 -2.12
C LEU A 189 -6.73 10.83 -0.61
N TRP A 190 -6.07 9.75 -0.21
CA TRP A 190 -6.09 9.31 1.18
C TRP A 190 -5.05 10.12 1.98
N HIS A 191 -5.54 11.03 2.81
CA HIS A 191 -4.71 11.79 3.74
C HIS A 191 -4.61 11.01 5.06
N LEU A 192 -3.45 10.39 5.29
CA LEU A 192 -3.11 9.79 6.59
C LEU A 192 -2.89 10.87 7.63
N PHE A 193 -3.94 11.22 8.38
CA PHE A 193 -3.81 12.12 9.53
C PHE A 193 -3.10 11.48 10.74
N GLN A 194 -3.02 10.14 10.81
CA GLN A 194 -2.46 9.45 11.99
C GLN A 194 -0.93 9.32 12.02
N LEU A 195 -0.24 9.57 10.89
CA LEU A 195 1.21 9.43 10.82
C LEU A 195 1.96 10.77 10.99
N SER A 196 1.26 11.88 11.18
CA SER A 196 1.86 13.22 11.13
C SER A 196 2.18 13.85 12.47
N GLN A 197 1.89 13.25 13.64
CA GLN A 197 2.21 13.89 14.93
C GLN A 197 2.48 12.88 16.06
N ILE A 198 3.75 12.72 16.46
CA ILE A 198 4.11 12.42 17.85
C ILE A 198 5.34 13.26 18.23
N THR A 199 5.09 14.47 18.73
CA THR A 199 6.07 15.27 19.49
C THR A 199 5.68 15.30 20.97
N SER A 200 5.48 14.14 21.59
CA SER A 200 5.51 14.04 23.05
C SER A 200 5.67 12.59 23.50
N SER A 201 6.89 12.14 23.73
CA SER A 201 7.14 11.05 24.67
C SER A 201 8.12 11.55 25.73
N SER A 202 7.56 11.92 26.88
CA SER A 202 8.32 12.23 28.10
C SER A 202 8.79 10.90 28.70
N THR A 203 10.09 10.69 28.76
CA THR A 203 10.72 9.59 29.52
C THR A 203 10.87 10.02 30.98
N SER A 204 9.86 9.77 31.82
CA SER A 204 10.01 9.80 33.27
C SER A 204 9.03 8.80 33.95
N PRO A 205 9.39 8.23 35.12
CA PRO A 205 8.72 7.05 35.69
C PRO A 205 7.36 7.38 36.36
N PRO A 206 6.52 6.38 36.68
CA PRO A 206 5.09 6.58 36.81
C PRO A 206 4.70 7.13 38.19
N HIS A 207 3.82 8.13 38.20
CA HIS A 207 2.94 8.42 39.33
C HIS A 207 1.47 8.27 38.89
N PRO A 208 0.56 7.91 39.82
CA PRO A 208 -0.63 7.15 39.49
C PRO A 208 -1.82 8.00 39.03
N ALA A 209 -2.62 7.36 38.17
CA ALA A 209 -4.04 7.60 37.90
C ALA A 209 -4.44 8.94 37.27
N PHE A 210 -4.59 8.92 35.93
CA PHE A 210 -5.69 9.61 35.25
C PHE A 210 -6.52 8.55 34.49
N PRO A 211 -7.86 8.62 34.52
CA PRO A 211 -8.70 7.65 33.82
C PRO A 211 -8.55 7.82 32.29
N PRO A 212 -8.72 6.75 31.51
CA PRO A 212 -8.58 6.84 30.05
C PRO A 212 -9.71 7.70 29.48
N PHE A 213 -9.35 8.80 28.81
CA PHE A 213 -10.24 9.42 27.84
C PHE A 213 -10.51 8.39 26.75
N ALA A 214 -11.72 7.83 26.75
CA ALA A 214 -12.20 6.97 25.68
C ALA A 214 -12.22 7.78 24.37
N LEU A 215 -11.33 7.44 23.45
CA LEU A 215 -11.40 7.94 22.09
C LEU A 215 -12.68 7.38 21.44
N PRO A 216 -13.53 8.23 20.81
CA PRO A 216 -14.74 7.74 20.18
C PRO A 216 -14.39 6.90 18.94
N PRO A 217 -15.26 5.94 18.55
CA PRO A 217 -15.00 5.01 17.47
C PRO A 217 -14.80 5.72 16.12
N VAL A 218 -13.96 5.11 15.27
CA VAL A 218 -13.48 5.59 13.95
C VAL A 218 -14.59 6.13 13.03
N ARG A 219 -15.84 5.65 13.17
CA ARG A 219 -17.00 6.14 12.39
C ARG A 219 -17.28 7.64 12.57
N THR A 220 -16.99 8.22 13.73
CA THR A 220 -17.28 9.63 14.00
C THR A 220 -16.34 10.58 13.25
N TRP A 221 -15.15 10.12 12.88
CA TRP A 221 -14.12 10.92 12.20
C TRP A 221 -14.34 11.04 10.69
N ILE A 222 -14.93 10.01 10.06
CA ILE A 222 -15.30 10.04 8.63
C ILE A 222 -16.37 11.11 8.37
N LEU A 223 -17.35 11.24 9.27
CA LEU A 223 -18.40 12.27 9.19
C LEU A 223 -17.84 13.70 9.35
N PHE A 224 -16.79 13.88 10.16
CA PHE A 224 -16.15 15.18 10.33
C PHE A 224 -15.39 15.61 9.07
N SER A 225 -14.71 14.67 8.39
CA SER A 225 -14.02 14.90 7.12
C SER A 225 -14.97 15.27 5.97
N GLN A 226 -16.15 14.62 5.88
CA GLN A 226 -17.15 14.99 4.89
C GLN A 226 -17.70 16.41 5.09
N LYS A 227 -17.91 16.86 6.34
CA LYS A 227 -18.39 18.24 6.61
C LYS A 227 -17.37 19.31 6.22
N PHE A 228 -16.07 19.07 6.40
CA PHE A 228 -15.04 20.02 5.96
C PHE A 228 -14.88 20.06 4.44
N ALA A 229 -14.96 18.92 3.75
CA ALA A 229 -14.92 18.88 2.28
C ALA A 229 -16.13 19.57 1.61
N PHE A 230 -17.27 19.68 2.31
CA PHE A 230 -18.42 20.48 1.86
C PHE A 230 -18.32 21.96 2.24
N ALA A 231 -17.61 22.31 3.31
CA ALA A 231 -17.43 23.71 3.73
C ALA A 231 -16.52 24.51 2.78
N ASP A 232 -15.50 23.85 2.20
CA ASP A 232 -14.56 24.49 1.27
C ASP A 232 -15.12 24.77 -0.14
N LYS A 233 -16.35 24.35 -0.45
CA LYS A 233 -17.01 24.66 -1.74
C LYS A 233 -17.92 25.89 -1.72
N ASN A 234 -18.11 26.55 -0.58
CA ASN A 234 -19.05 27.66 -0.44
C ASN A 234 -18.42 29.02 -0.10
N PHE A 235 -17.10 29.19 -0.28
CA PHE A 235 -16.46 30.51 -0.19
C PHE A 235 -15.84 30.91 -1.53
N GLY A 236 -16.72 31.29 -2.46
CA GLY A 236 -16.42 32.14 -3.59
C GLY A 236 -17.59 33.11 -3.76
N GLU A 237 -17.26 34.39 -3.93
CA GLU A 237 -18.14 35.52 -4.26
C GLU A 237 -18.96 36.14 -3.11
N THR A 238 -18.42 37.22 -2.53
CA THR A 238 -19.15 38.51 -2.43
C THR A 238 -18.15 39.66 -2.26
N SER A 239 -18.24 40.61 -3.20
CA SER A 239 -17.82 42.03 -3.16
C SER A 239 -16.34 42.36 -3.26
#